data_AF-A0A1G6URN7-F1
#
_entry.id   AF-A0A1G6URN7-F1
#
_cell.length_a   1.000
_cell.length_b   1.000
_cell.length_c   1.000
_cell.angle_alpha   90.00
_cell.angle_beta   90.00
_cell.angle_gamma   90.00
#
_symmetry.space_group_name_H-M   'P 1'
#
loop_
_entity.id
_entity.type
_entity.pdbx_description
1 polymer ?
#
loop_
_entity_poly.entity_id
_entity_poly.type
_entity_poly.pdbx_seq_one_letter_code
_entity_poly.pdbx_strand_id
1 'polypeptide(L)'
;MQLVFVSDSIYAIDKYLILYHIGRVWLISERHPMDILTYTDARKHLKDVMDHAIHDKTETVITRSGKEAVVVVGKEEWDAIQETLYLLNSPANAQRLRDSVAELNAGEGTERRLEDEADLL
;
A
#
# COMPACT_ATOMS: atom_id res chain seq x y z
N MET A 1 -29.32 -13.53 -17.05
CA MET A 1 -29.71 -14.85 -16.49
C MET A 1 -28.50 -15.39 -15.74
N GLN A 2 -28.67 -16.05 -14.59
CA GLN A 2 -27.59 -16.36 -13.64
C GLN A 2 -26.74 -17.60 -14.01
N LEU A 3 -25.45 -17.54 -13.65
CA LEU A 3 -24.58 -18.62 -13.11
C LEU A 3 -23.40 -17.92 -12.36
N VAL A 4 -22.93 -18.19 -11.12
CA VAL A 4 -23.26 -19.06 -9.97
C VAL A 4 -22.15 -20.09 -9.63
N PHE A 5 -21.40 -19.79 -8.56
CA PHE A 5 -20.31 -20.57 -7.91
C PHE A 5 -19.05 -20.86 -8.78
N VAL A 6 -17.88 -21.27 -8.25
CA VAL A 6 -17.47 -21.76 -6.90
C VAL A 6 -16.14 -21.11 -6.47
N SER A 7 -15.85 -21.16 -5.16
CA SER A 7 -14.54 -20.86 -4.56
C SER A 7 -13.40 -21.76 -5.07
N ASP A 8 -12.16 -21.26 -4.95
CA ASP A 8 -10.94 -21.95 -4.49
C ASP A 8 -9.67 -21.74 -5.32
N SER A 9 -8.56 -21.65 -4.57
CA SER A 9 -7.16 -21.94 -4.96
C SER A 9 -6.44 -21.02 -5.94
N ILE A 10 -5.60 -20.16 -5.33
CA ILE A 10 -4.32 -19.69 -5.89
C ILE A 10 -3.42 -20.92 -6.17
N TYR A 11 -3.22 -21.31 -7.43
CA TYR A 11 -2.01 -22.00 -7.95
C TYR A 11 -2.00 -21.81 -9.49
N ALA A 12 -1.16 -20.94 -10.06
CA ALA A 12 0.27 -21.10 -10.35
C ALA A 12 0.51 -21.43 -11.86
N ILE A 13 1.39 -20.65 -12.51
CA ILE A 13 2.05 -20.89 -13.83
C ILE A 13 1.11 -21.20 -15.03
N ASP A 14 0.94 -20.32 -16.02
CA ASP A 14 1.97 -20.09 -17.05
C ASP A 14 1.86 -18.71 -17.76
N LYS A 15 2.90 -18.35 -18.51
CA LYS A 15 3.07 -17.05 -19.17
C LYS A 15 2.22 -16.94 -20.47
N TYR A 16 1.90 -15.70 -20.86
CA TYR A 16 1.56 -15.25 -22.22
C TYR A 16 0.12 -15.31 -22.79
N LEU A 17 -0.97 -15.57 -22.04
CA LEU A 17 -2.33 -15.59 -22.64
C LEU A 17 -3.46 -14.78 -21.96
N ILE A 18 -3.15 -13.68 -21.27
CA ILE A 18 -4.19 -12.69 -20.84
C ILE A 18 -3.79 -11.26 -21.25
N LEU A 19 -3.34 -11.09 -22.50
CA LEU A 19 -2.93 -9.79 -23.03
C LEU A 19 -4.08 -8.98 -23.65
N TYR A 20 -5.27 -9.57 -23.86
CA TYR A 20 -6.24 -9.06 -24.85
C TYR A 20 -7.55 -8.44 -24.33
N HIS A 21 -7.80 -8.33 -23.01
CA HIS A 21 -9.09 -7.78 -22.55
C HIS A 21 -9.13 -7.03 -21.21
N ILE A 22 -8.03 -6.44 -20.74
CA ILE A 22 -8.02 -5.77 -19.41
C ILE A 22 -7.45 -4.34 -19.45
N GLY A 23 -8.08 -3.47 -20.24
CA GLY A 23 -7.79 -2.02 -20.28
C GLY A 23 -8.22 -1.20 -19.04
N ARG A 24 -8.62 -1.85 -17.94
CA ARG A 24 -9.08 -1.17 -16.70
C ARG A 24 -8.51 -1.73 -15.37
N VAL A 25 -7.57 -2.68 -15.41
CA VAL A 25 -6.83 -3.16 -14.21
C VAL A 25 -5.39 -2.64 -14.18
N TRP A 26 -4.92 -2.00 -15.26
CA TRP A 26 -3.57 -1.42 -15.38
C TRP A 26 -3.26 -0.26 -14.40
N LEU A 27 -4.21 0.17 -13.58
CA LEU A 27 -4.11 1.35 -12.68
C LEU A 27 -3.92 0.99 -11.19
N ILE A 28 -3.62 -0.27 -10.86
CA ILE A 28 -3.37 -0.73 -9.47
C ILE A 28 -1.95 -1.35 -9.36
N SER A 29 -1.09 -1.12 -10.36
CA SER A 29 0.27 -1.67 -10.37
C SER A 29 1.27 -0.80 -11.15
N GLU A 30 1.27 0.52 -10.94
CA GLU A 30 2.54 1.26 -10.87
C GLU A 30 3.40 0.64 -9.74
N ARG A 31 4.06 -0.48 -10.01
CA ARG A 31 5.18 -0.90 -9.15
C ARG A 31 6.22 0.19 -9.29
N HIS A 32 6.47 0.89 -8.20
CA HIS A 32 7.73 1.59 -8.03
C HIS A 32 8.85 0.54 -8.21
N PRO A 33 9.99 0.91 -8.84
CA PRO A 33 11.05 -0.05 -9.12
C PRO A 33 11.69 -0.52 -7.81
N MET A 34 11.15 -1.61 -7.27
CA MET A 34 11.62 -2.30 -6.07
C MET A 34 13.10 -2.68 -6.24
N ASP A 35 13.97 -2.07 -5.43
CA ASP A 35 15.38 -2.43 -5.42
C ASP A 35 15.57 -3.80 -4.75
N ILE A 36 16.42 -4.64 -5.34
CA ILE A 36 16.65 -6.02 -4.89
C ILE A 36 18.14 -6.24 -4.74
N LEU A 37 18.58 -6.27 -3.48
CA LEU A 37 19.98 -6.42 -3.11
C LEU A 37 20.26 -7.81 -2.54
N THR A 38 21.51 -8.26 -2.66
CA THR A 38 21.97 -9.41 -1.86
C THR A 38 22.31 -8.96 -0.45
N TYR A 39 22.22 -9.87 0.53
CA TYR A 39 22.69 -9.63 1.89
C TYR A 39 24.13 -9.10 1.94
N THR A 40 25.00 -9.55 1.04
CA THR A 40 26.40 -9.10 0.98
C THR A 40 26.51 -7.64 0.58
N ASP A 41 25.69 -7.19 -0.38
CA ASP A 41 25.74 -5.83 -0.90
C ASP A 41 25.02 -4.87 0.05
N ALA A 42 23.83 -5.24 0.53
CA ALA A 42 23.13 -4.49 1.57
C ALA A 42 23.95 -4.37 2.87
N ARG A 43 24.76 -5.37 3.25
CA ARG A 43 25.69 -5.26 4.38
C ARG A 43 26.83 -4.28 4.14
N LYS A 44 27.34 -4.17 2.92
CA LYS A 44 28.42 -3.20 2.56
C LYS A 44 27.89 -1.77 2.50
N HIS A 45 26.66 -1.59 2.03
CA HIS A 45 26.04 -0.31 1.70
C HIS A 45 24.84 0.03 2.61
N LEU A 46 24.81 -0.50 3.84
CA LEU A 46 23.62 -0.44 4.70
C LEU A 46 23.14 0.99 4.97
N LYS A 47 24.06 1.96 5.10
CA LYS A 47 23.70 3.37 5.24
C LYS A 47 22.94 3.88 4.01
N ASP A 48 23.47 3.61 2.82
CA ASP A 48 22.90 4.09 1.57
C ASP A 48 21.52 3.44 1.30
N VAL A 49 21.36 2.16 1.68
CA VAL A 49 20.07 1.45 1.64
C VAL A 49 19.04 2.08 2.58
N MET A 50 19.44 2.46 3.81
CA MET A 50 18.53 3.15 4.74
C MET A 50 18.17 4.55 4.24
N ASP A 51 19.14 5.31 3.73
CA ASP A 51 18.92 6.65 3.20
C ASP A 51 17.97 6.62 1.98
N HIS A 52 18.13 5.64 1.07
CA HIS A 52 17.23 5.43 -0.06
C HIS A 52 15.80 5.13 0.42
N ALA A 53 15.63 4.14 1.31
CA ALA A 53 14.31 3.76 1.83
C ALA A 53 13.61 4.85 2.66
N ILE A 54 14.35 5.86 3.15
CA ILE A 54 13.81 7.02 3.86
C ILE A 54 13.47 8.16 2.89
N HIS A 55 14.41 8.56 2.01
CA HIS A 55 14.25 9.74 1.17
C HIS A 55 13.36 9.51 -0.04
N ASP A 56 13.50 8.36 -0.71
CA ASP A 56 12.78 8.06 -1.94
C ASP A 56 11.41 7.40 -1.67
N LYS A 57 11.13 7.10 -0.39
CA LYS A 57 9.90 6.43 0.11
C LYS A 57 9.57 5.11 -0.61
N THR A 58 10.62 4.40 -1.03
CA THR A 58 10.55 3.10 -1.70
C THR A 58 10.99 1.96 -0.79
N GLU A 59 10.50 0.76 -1.05
CA GLU A 59 10.95 -0.45 -0.38
C GLU A 59 12.21 -1.04 -1.04
N THR A 60 13.13 -1.57 -0.23
CA THR A 60 14.30 -2.33 -0.70
C THR A 60 14.24 -3.77 -0.18
N VAL A 61 14.34 -4.75 -1.07
CA VAL A 61 14.31 -6.18 -0.73
C VAL A 61 15.73 -6.73 -0.60
N ILE A 62 16.08 -7.25 0.58
CA ILE A 62 17.37 -7.90 0.83
C ILE A 62 17.18 -9.41 0.78
N THR A 63 17.83 -10.05 -0.18
CA THR A 63 17.79 -11.50 -0.41
C THR A 63 19.01 -12.21 0.20
N ARG A 64 18.84 -13.48 0.61
CA ARG A 64 19.93 -14.31 1.15
C ARG A 64 19.84 -15.74 0.62
N SER A 65 20.97 -16.30 0.18
CA SER A 65 20.99 -17.62 -0.46
C SER A 65 20.39 -18.71 0.45
N GLY A 66 19.42 -19.47 -0.08
CA GLY A 66 18.74 -20.55 0.64
C GLY A 66 17.89 -20.13 1.84
N LYS A 67 17.53 -18.84 1.97
CA LYS A 67 16.75 -18.31 3.11
C LYS A 67 15.79 -17.20 2.66
N GLU A 68 14.78 -16.92 3.47
CA GLU A 68 13.74 -15.90 3.17
C GLU A 68 14.33 -14.48 3.03
N ALA A 69 13.72 -13.65 2.19
CA ALA A 69 14.10 -12.24 2.06
C ALA A 69 13.55 -11.38 3.21
N VAL A 70 14.09 -10.18 3.37
CA VAL A 70 13.54 -9.12 4.25
C VAL A 70 13.32 -7.85 3.44
N VAL A 71 12.40 -7.00 3.89
CA VAL A 71 12.12 -5.69 3.27
C VAL A 71 12.61 -4.59 4.21
N VAL A 72 13.28 -3.59 3.66
CA VAL A 72 13.64 -2.33 4.33
C VAL A 72 12.71 -1.24 3.81
N VAL A 73 12.14 -0.48 4.73
CA VAL A 73 11.28 0.69 4.49
C VAL A 73 11.62 1.78 5.49
N GLY A 74 11.42 3.05 5.13
CA GLY A 74 11.48 4.15 6.08
C GLY A 74 10.47 3.99 7.22
N LYS A 75 10.81 4.48 8.42
CA LYS A 75 9.94 4.35 9.61
C LYS A 75 8.59 5.07 9.44
N GLU A 76 8.61 6.27 8.86
CA GLU A 76 7.42 7.05 8.54
C GLU A 76 6.48 6.30 7.58
N GLU A 77 7.04 5.70 6.53
CA GLU A 77 6.28 4.92 5.55
C GLU A 77 5.68 3.66 6.16
N TRP A 78 6.44 2.95 7.01
CA TRP A 78 5.90 1.82 7.76
C TRP A 78 4.72 2.23 8.67
N ASP A 79 4.82 3.36 9.37
CA ASP A 79 3.75 3.85 10.23
C ASP A 79 2.50 4.24 9.42
N ALA A 80 2.68 4.92 8.28
CA ALA A 80 1.59 5.27 7.36
C ALA A 80 0.88 4.03 6.79
N ILE A 81 1.64 2.97 6.48
CA ILE A 81 1.09 1.66 6.10
C ILE A 81 0.27 1.06 7.26
N GLN A 82 0.80 1.05 8.49
CA GLN A 82 0.08 0.49 9.65
C GLN A 82 -1.19 1.29 9.97
N GLU A 83 -1.15 2.61 9.90
CA GLU A 83 -2.32 3.48 10.11
C GLU A 83 -3.38 3.24 9.02
N THR A 84 -2.98 3.19 7.75
CA THR A 84 -3.89 2.88 6.64
C THR A 84 -4.54 1.51 6.80
N LEU A 85 -3.76 0.49 7.17
CA LEU A 85 -4.28 -0.85 7.46
C LEU A 85 -5.26 -0.84 8.64
N TYR A 86 -4.94 -0.11 9.72
CA TYR A 86 -5.82 0.04 10.89
C TYR A 86 -7.16 0.70 10.52
N LEU A 87 -7.12 1.83 9.80
CA LEU A 87 -8.30 2.57 9.35
C LEU A 87 -9.20 1.72 8.43
N LEU A 88 -8.60 0.91 7.56
CA LEU A 88 -9.32 0.06 6.60
C LEU A 88 -9.76 -1.30 7.17
N ASN A 89 -9.28 -1.71 8.35
CA ASN A 89 -9.54 -3.03 8.93
C ASN A 89 -11.04 -3.28 9.23
N SER A 90 -11.80 -2.23 9.53
CA SER A 90 -13.27 -2.32 9.69
C SER A 90 -13.95 -1.94 8.37
N PRO A 91 -14.71 -2.84 7.71
CA PRO A 91 -15.41 -2.52 6.46
C PRO A 91 -16.35 -1.31 6.57
N ALA A 92 -16.97 -1.12 7.74
CA ALA A 92 -17.84 0.02 8.01
C ALA A 92 -17.05 1.34 8.16
N ASN A 93 -15.86 1.30 8.78
CA ASN A 93 -14.99 2.48 8.87
C ASN A 93 -14.37 2.82 7.52
N ALA A 94 -13.88 1.81 6.80
CA ALA A 94 -13.35 1.93 5.46
C ALA A 94 -14.37 2.52 4.48
N GLN A 95 -15.65 2.14 4.60
CA GLN A 95 -16.73 2.72 3.79
C GLN A 95 -16.96 4.19 4.13
N ARG A 96 -17.15 4.53 5.42
CA ARG A 96 -17.31 5.92 5.87
C ARG A 96 -16.17 6.83 5.41
N LEU A 97 -14.92 6.36 5.51
CA LEU A 97 -13.75 7.13 5.07
C LEU A 97 -13.76 7.37 3.55
N ARG A 98 -14.12 6.37 2.74
CA ARG A 98 -14.26 6.53 1.28
C ARG A 98 -15.36 7.53 0.93
N ASP A 99 -16.50 7.45 1.61
CA ASP A 99 -17.64 8.34 1.38
C ASP A 99 -17.29 9.79 1.74
N SER A 100 -16.69 10.04 2.92
CA SER A 100 -16.23 11.39 3.30
C SER A 100 -15.14 11.95 2.37
N VAL A 101 -14.23 11.12 1.85
CA VAL A 101 -13.26 11.56 0.83
C VAL A 101 -13.95 11.89 -0.50
N ALA A 102 -15.01 11.18 -0.88
CA ALA A 102 -15.79 11.48 -2.08
C ALA A 102 -16.57 12.80 -1.93
N GLU A 103 -17.25 13.01 -0.80
CA GLU A 103 -17.95 14.26 -0.45
C GLU A 103 -17.00 15.47 -0.49
N LEU A 104 -15.81 15.36 0.13
CA LEU A 104 -14.80 16.42 0.11
C LEU A 104 -14.29 16.72 -1.31
N ASN A 105 -14.02 15.69 -2.12
CA ASN A 105 -13.59 15.86 -3.51
C ASN A 105 -14.70 16.44 -4.42
N ALA A 106 -15.97 16.22 -4.08
CA ALA A 106 -17.13 16.82 -4.75
C ALA A 106 -17.38 18.28 -4.32
N GLY A 107 -16.70 18.77 -3.28
CA GLY A 107 -16.91 20.10 -2.72
C GLY A 107 -18.11 20.19 -1.76
N GLU A 108 -18.62 19.07 -1.28
CA GLU A 108 -19.78 18.99 -0.37
C GLU A 108 -19.38 19.17 1.12
N GLY A 109 -18.08 19.32 1.39
CA GLY A 109 -17.54 19.61 2.71
C GLY A 109 -18.05 20.92 3.30
N THR A 110 -18.49 20.88 4.56
CA THR A 110 -18.90 22.08 5.31
C THR A 110 -17.77 22.55 6.23
N GLU A 111 -17.29 23.79 6.04
CA GLU A 111 -16.36 24.42 6.97
C GLU A 111 -17.00 24.60 8.36
N ARG A 112 -16.26 24.23 9.40
CA ARG A 112 -16.67 24.41 10.80
C ARG A 112 -15.51 25.04 11.55
N ARG A 113 -15.80 26.10 12.31
CA ARG A 113 -14.88 26.60 13.33
C ARG A 113 -14.78 25.54 14.43
N LEU A 114 -13.56 25.26 14.89
CA LEU A 114 -13.35 24.45 16.08
C LEU A 114 -13.88 25.23 17.29
N GLU A 115 -14.74 24.61 18.07
CA GLU A 115 -15.15 25.12 19.38
C GLU A 115 -13.98 24.85 20.34
N ASP A 116 -13.48 25.90 20.99
CA ASP A 116 -12.39 25.74 21.96
C ASP A 116 -12.97 25.09 23.23
N GLU A 117 -12.19 24.26 23.94
CA GLU A 117 -12.66 23.53 25.14
C GLU A 117 -13.16 24.46 26.26
N ALA A 118 -12.80 25.75 26.20
CA ALA A 118 -13.28 26.82 27.07
C ALA A 118 -14.70 27.32 26.76
N ASP A 119 -15.26 27.06 25.58
CA ASP A 119 -16.62 27.45 25.17
C ASP A 119 -17.70 26.44 25.65
N LEU A 120 -17.29 25.35 26.31
CA LEU A 120 -18.15 24.26 26.81
C LEU A 120 -18.40 24.31 28.33
N LEU A 121 -18.10 25.42 29.01
CA LEU A 121 -18.26 25.66 30.46
C LEU A 121 -19.09 26.91 30.78
#